data_AF-A0A5P1F2X7-F1
#
_entry.id   AF-A0A5P1F2X7-F1
#
_cell.length_a   1.000
_cell.length_b   1.000
_cell.length_c   1.000
_cell.angle_alpha   90.00
_cell.angle_beta   90.00
_cell.angle_gamma   90.00
#
_symmetry.space_group_name_H-M   'P 1'
#
loop_
_entity.id
_entity.type
_entity.pdbx_description
1 polymer ?
#
loop_
_entity_poly.entity_id
_entity_poly.type
_entity_poly.pdbx_seq_one_letter_code
_entity_poly.pdbx_strand_id
1 'polypeptide(L)'
;MGSQSQSFFRSALSSMEKVYLTRNPTAKSVLESVSSSDGSPVCYDHFAFRTFGVDGHGIDSIASFFLDFGYTQRDELRFPAKKLRALWFAPPETEYSNKCSLPLPRIFISELLVDELNSQSQEIIRKYVKISGNGNKYAALASTLGHLTWEKPIFSDYQQLAR
;
A
#
# COMPACT_ATOMS: atom_id res chain seq x y z
N MET A 1 1.79 21.79 4.44
CA MET A 1 0.85 21.13 5.37
C MET A 1 1.00 21.72 6.76
N GLY A 2 -0.11 21.98 7.47
CA GLY A 2 -0.03 22.38 8.89
C GLY A 2 0.48 21.25 9.78
N SER A 3 1.01 21.58 10.97
CA SER A 3 1.64 20.62 11.90
C SER A 3 0.71 19.46 12.31
N GLN A 4 -0.57 19.73 12.54
CA GLN A 4 -1.57 18.69 12.90
C GLN A 4 -1.82 17.70 11.75
N SER A 5 -1.90 18.20 10.51
CA SER A 5 -2.09 17.36 9.32
C SER A 5 -0.89 16.42 9.08
N GLN A 6 0.33 16.90 9.31
CA GLN A 6 1.53 16.05 9.27
C GLN A 6 1.52 14.98 10.38
N SER A 7 1.12 15.33 11.60
CA SER A 7 1.00 14.37 12.70
C SER A 7 -0.01 13.27 12.38
N PHE A 8 -1.20 13.64 11.87
CA PHE A 8 -2.24 12.69 11.47
C PHE A 8 -1.72 11.71 10.41
N PHE A 9 -1.07 12.23 9.37
CA PHE A 9 -0.52 11.41 8.29
C PHE A 9 0.55 10.42 8.80
N ARG A 10 1.47 10.88 9.66
CA ARG A 10 2.48 10.01 10.27
C ARG A 10 1.86 8.93 11.17
N SER A 11 0.79 9.25 11.91
CA SER A 11 0.05 8.25 12.69
C SER A 11 -0.63 7.20 11.80
N ALA A 12 -1.16 7.60 10.64
CA ALA A 12 -1.71 6.67 9.66
C ALA A 12 -0.62 5.72 9.11
N LEU A 13 0.54 6.26 8.69
CA LEU A 13 1.68 5.46 8.23
C LEU A 13 2.17 4.48 9.32
N SER A 14 2.30 4.94 10.56
CA SER A 14 2.69 4.10 11.69
C SER A 14 1.68 2.99 11.96
N SER A 15 0.38 3.24 11.72
CA SER A 15 -0.66 2.21 11.84
C SER A 15 -0.50 1.13 10.75
N MET A 16 -0.23 1.53 9.50
CA MET A 16 0.05 0.60 8.40
C MET A 16 1.29 -0.26 8.69
N GLU A 17 2.37 0.37 9.17
CA GLU A 17 3.59 -0.31 9.59
C GLU A 17 3.33 -1.30 10.73
N LYS A 18 2.57 -0.90 11.76
CA LYS A 18 2.23 -1.77 12.89
C LYS A 18 1.49 -3.03 12.44
N VAL A 19 0.53 -2.89 11.52
CA VAL A 19 -0.16 -4.04 10.91
C VAL A 19 0.84 -4.95 10.19
N TYR A 20 1.75 -4.36 9.39
CA TYR A 20 2.77 -5.10 8.67
C TYR A 20 3.70 -5.87 9.62
N LEU A 21 4.30 -5.21 10.61
CA LEU A 21 5.25 -5.83 11.54
C LEU A 21 4.60 -6.89 12.44
N THR A 22 3.31 -6.74 12.77
CA THR A 22 2.56 -7.75 13.53
C THR A 22 2.39 -9.05 12.74
N ARG A 23 2.27 -8.97 11.41
CA ARG A 23 2.10 -10.14 10.52
C ARG A 23 3.42 -10.71 10.00
N ASN A 24 4.51 -9.94 10.10
CA ASN A 24 5.81 -10.28 9.54
C ASN A 24 6.90 -10.26 10.63
N PRO A 25 6.95 -11.29 11.49
CA PRO A 25 7.89 -11.32 12.63
C PRO A 25 9.36 -11.22 12.18
N THR A 26 9.73 -11.81 11.04
CA THR A 26 11.08 -11.69 10.49
C THR A 26 11.46 -10.24 10.18
N ALA A 27 10.56 -9.48 9.54
CA ALA A 27 10.82 -8.07 9.24
C ALA A 27 10.99 -7.25 10.53
N LYS A 28 10.15 -7.53 11.54
CA LYS A 28 10.26 -6.91 12.86
C LYS A 28 11.60 -7.20 13.52
N SER A 29 12.05 -8.45 13.57
CA SER A 29 13.33 -8.83 14.17
C SER A 29 14.53 -8.20 13.47
N VAL A 30 14.50 -8.11 12.14
CA VAL A 30 15.56 -7.42 11.37
C VAL A 30 15.58 -5.93 11.72
N LEU A 31 14.42 -5.27 11.75
CA LEU A 31 14.33 -3.85 12.09
C LEU A 31 14.87 -3.55 13.49
N GLU A 32 14.53 -4.38 14.48
CA GLU A 32 15.00 -4.27 15.86
C GLU A 32 16.53 -4.49 15.96
N SER A 33 17.06 -5.45 15.21
CA SER A 33 18.50 -5.77 15.16
C SER A 33 19.32 -4.65 14.52
N VAL A 34 18.83 -4.07 13.42
CA VAL A 34 19.49 -2.92 12.77
C VAL A 34 19.44 -1.69 13.67
N SER A 35 18.27 -1.38 14.24
CA SER A 35 18.10 -0.21 15.12
C SER A 35 18.98 -0.26 16.37
N SER A 36 19.20 -1.45 16.93
CA SER A 36 20.06 -1.65 18.10
C SER A 36 21.55 -1.56 17.78
N SER A 37 21.95 -1.87 16.54
CA SER A 37 23.35 -1.86 16.12
C SER A 37 23.85 -0.46 15.74
N ASP A 38 23.03 0.31 15.01
CA ASP A 38 23.43 1.61 14.45
C ASP A 38 23.16 2.79 15.38
N GLY A 39 22.39 2.59 16.46
CA GLY A 39 22.03 3.65 17.42
C GLY A 39 21.16 4.77 16.85
N SER A 40 20.70 4.64 15.60
CA SER A 40 19.87 5.61 14.89
C SER A 40 18.57 4.95 14.38
N PRO A 41 17.48 5.72 14.23
CA PRO A 41 16.24 5.17 13.70
C PRO A 41 16.39 4.78 12.23
N VAL A 42 15.88 3.60 11.85
CA VAL A 42 15.87 3.15 10.46
C VAL A 42 14.99 4.06 9.60
N CYS A 43 15.57 4.59 8.53
CA CYS A 43 14.84 5.37 7.53
C CYS A 43 14.24 4.45 6.47
N TYR A 44 12.94 4.58 6.20
CA TYR A 44 12.29 3.84 5.12
C TYR A 44 12.47 4.55 3.79
N ASP A 45 13.05 3.84 2.83
CA ASP A 45 13.19 4.32 1.46
C ASP A 45 11.82 4.44 0.77
N HIS A 46 11.01 3.38 0.85
CA HIS A 46 9.66 3.36 0.28
C HIS A 46 8.72 2.36 0.96
N PHE A 47 7.41 2.59 0.82
CA PHE A 47 6.36 1.59 1.07
C PHE A 47 5.76 1.11 -0.25
N ALA A 48 5.37 -0.16 -0.31
CA ALA A 48 4.83 -0.78 -1.52
C ALA A 48 3.43 -1.37 -1.29
N PHE A 49 2.50 -1.08 -2.20
CA PHE A 49 1.11 -1.55 -2.18
C PHE A 49 0.76 -2.31 -3.47
N ARG A 50 -0.15 -3.28 -3.35
CA ARG A 50 -0.69 -4.07 -4.46
C ARG A 50 -2.20 -3.94 -4.49
N THR A 51 -2.74 -3.78 -5.68
CA THR A 51 -4.16 -3.48 -5.94
C THR A 51 -4.66 -4.29 -7.14
N PHE A 52 -5.98 -4.31 -7.37
CA PHE A 52 -6.57 -4.93 -8.55
C PHE A 52 -7.04 -3.84 -9.51
N GLY A 53 -6.49 -3.77 -10.71
CA GLY A 53 -6.83 -2.77 -11.73
C GLY A 53 -8.19 -3.06 -12.37
N VAL A 54 -9.26 -2.99 -11.58
CA VAL A 54 -10.64 -3.28 -11.99
C VAL A 54 -11.62 -2.55 -11.09
N ASP A 55 -12.72 -2.04 -11.65
CA ASP A 55 -13.86 -1.44 -10.94
C ASP A 55 -13.44 -0.45 -9.82
N GLY A 56 -12.45 0.40 -10.11
CA GLY A 56 -11.95 1.43 -9.20
C GLY A 56 -11.12 0.92 -8.01
N HIS A 57 -10.72 -0.35 -7.98
CA HIS A 57 -9.88 -0.96 -6.94
C HIS A 57 -8.37 -0.95 -7.27
N GLY A 58 -7.98 -0.18 -8.31
CA GLY A 58 -6.60 -0.07 -8.80
C GLY A 58 -5.75 0.94 -8.04
N ILE A 59 -4.72 1.47 -8.70
CA ILE A 59 -3.75 2.41 -8.09
C ILE A 59 -4.44 3.59 -7.39
N ASP A 60 -5.43 4.20 -8.06
CA ASP A 60 -6.10 5.43 -7.61
C ASP A 60 -6.83 5.26 -6.27
N SER A 61 -7.27 4.03 -5.95
CA SER A 61 -8.01 3.71 -4.73
C SER A 61 -7.25 4.05 -3.45
N ILE A 62 -5.91 3.91 -3.49
CA ILE A 62 -5.04 4.22 -2.36
C ILE A 62 -4.11 5.42 -2.66
N ALA A 63 -3.81 5.71 -3.93
CA ALA A 63 -3.00 6.86 -4.30
C ALA A 63 -3.63 8.19 -3.86
N SER A 64 -4.96 8.31 -3.94
CA SER A 64 -5.71 9.50 -3.51
C SER A 64 -5.35 9.94 -2.09
N PHE A 65 -5.27 9.01 -1.14
CA PHE A 65 -4.83 9.29 0.23
C PHE A 65 -3.46 9.98 0.27
N PHE A 66 -2.46 9.47 -0.47
CA PHE A 66 -1.13 10.06 -0.46
C PHE A 66 -1.09 11.43 -1.16
N LEU A 67 -1.82 11.58 -2.27
CA LEU A 67 -1.93 12.83 -3.01
C LEU A 67 -2.53 13.94 -2.14
N ASP A 68 -3.56 13.62 -1.32
CA ASP A 68 -4.16 14.56 -0.36
C ASP A 68 -3.15 15.04 0.71
N PHE A 69 -2.09 14.27 0.97
CA PHE A 69 -0.98 14.62 1.86
C PHE A 69 0.27 15.12 1.12
N GLY A 70 0.10 15.65 -0.10
CA GLY A 70 1.14 16.38 -0.83
C GLY A 70 2.17 15.50 -1.55
N TYR A 71 1.92 14.19 -1.66
CA TYR A 71 2.73 13.35 -2.55
C TYR A 71 2.50 13.75 -4.00
N THR A 72 3.54 13.59 -4.82
CA THR A 72 3.46 13.85 -6.27
C THR A 72 3.65 12.56 -7.03
N GLN A 73 2.73 12.22 -7.94
CA GLN A 73 2.88 11.09 -8.86
C GLN A 73 4.11 11.28 -9.75
N ARG A 74 4.83 10.19 -10.00
CA ARG A 74 6.02 10.13 -10.84
C ARG A 74 5.85 9.05 -11.91
N ASP A 75 6.95 8.43 -12.33
CA ASP A 75 7.00 7.56 -13.49
C ASP A 75 6.09 6.32 -13.37
N GLU A 76 5.61 5.88 -14.53
CA GLU A 76 4.91 4.62 -14.70
C GLU A 76 5.90 3.50 -15.05
N LEU A 77 5.72 2.34 -14.41
CA LEU A 77 6.44 1.11 -14.73
C LEU A 77 5.44 0.05 -15.21
N ARG A 78 5.84 -0.72 -16.23
CA ARG A 78 5.06 -1.84 -16.76
C ARG A 78 5.83 -3.14 -16.61
N PHE A 79 5.12 -4.19 -16.22
CA PHE A 79 5.67 -5.55 -16.10
C PHE A 79 4.81 -6.51 -16.93
N PRO A 80 5.01 -6.56 -18.28
CA PRO A 80 4.12 -7.30 -19.18
C PRO A 80 4.01 -8.79 -18.82
N ALA A 81 5.13 -9.44 -18.51
CA ALA A 81 5.14 -10.86 -18.12
C ALA A 81 4.32 -11.15 -16.86
N LYS A 82 4.17 -10.17 -15.97
CA LYS A 82 3.39 -10.28 -14.73
C LYS A 82 2.00 -9.66 -14.85
N LYS A 83 1.68 -9.04 -16.01
CA LYS A 83 0.43 -8.29 -16.24
C LYS A 83 0.20 -7.20 -15.19
N LEU A 84 1.26 -6.46 -14.84
CA LEU A 84 1.19 -5.38 -13.84
C LEU A 84 1.53 -4.02 -14.46
N ARG A 85 0.89 -2.99 -13.91
CA ARG A 85 1.28 -1.59 -14.05
C ARG A 85 1.55 -1.02 -12.65
N ALA A 86 2.51 -0.10 -12.54
CA ALA A 86 2.82 0.55 -11.29
C ALA A 86 3.13 2.03 -11.48
N LEU A 87 2.87 2.82 -10.44
CA LEU A 87 3.26 4.21 -10.31
C LEU A 87 4.01 4.38 -8.99
N TRP A 88 5.00 5.27 -8.97
CA TRP A 88 5.62 5.71 -7.72
C TRP A 88 5.31 7.17 -7.42
N PHE A 89 5.33 7.52 -6.14
CA PHE A 89 4.93 8.83 -5.64
C PHE A 89 6.04 9.37 -4.73
N ALA A 90 6.51 10.58 -5.05
CA ALA A 90 7.52 11.27 -4.26
C ALA A 90 6.85 11.97 -3.06
N PRO A 91 7.44 11.91 -1.85
CA PRO A 91 6.94 12.64 -0.70
C PRO A 91 7.04 14.15 -0.91
N PRO A 92 6.22 14.96 -0.23
CA PRO A 92 6.41 16.40 -0.19
C PRO A 92 7.77 16.74 0.43
N GLU A 93 8.37 17.86 0.01
CA GLU A 93 9.53 18.41 0.71
C GLU A 93 9.14 18.74 2.15
N THR A 94 9.70 18.01 3.10
CA THR A 94 9.55 18.32 4.53
C THR A 94 10.75 19.13 4.96
N GLU A 95 10.53 20.33 5.49
CA GLU A 95 11.57 21.04 6.24
C GLU A 95 12.03 20.11 7.38
N TYR A 96 13.29 19.67 7.31
CA TYR A 96 13.93 18.97 8.41
C TYR A 96 14.09 19.98 9.55
N SER A 97 13.03 20.21 10.32
CA SER A 97 13.18 20.95 11.57
C SER A 97 14.07 20.11 12.48
N ASN A 98 15.01 20.76 13.16
CA ASN A 98 16.09 20.18 13.98
C ASN A 98 15.60 19.39 15.22
N LYS A 99 14.36 18.89 15.22
CA LYS A 99 13.73 18.04 16.22
C LYS A 99 13.02 16.87 15.53
N CYS A 100 13.70 15.72 15.53
CA CYS A 100 13.14 14.36 15.45
C CYS A 100 12.04 14.11 14.39
N SER A 101 12.31 14.34 13.11
CA SER A 101 11.42 13.86 12.04
C SER A 101 12.21 13.10 10.98
N LEU A 102 12.02 11.77 10.92
CA LEU A 102 12.56 10.93 9.85
C LEU A 102 11.92 11.33 8.50
N PRO A 103 12.67 11.20 7.39
CA PRO A 103 12.14 11.45 6.06
C PRO A 103 10.91 10.59 5.78
N LEU A 104 9.95 11.14 5.04
CA LEU A 104 8.79 10.38 4.57
C LEU A 104 9.23 9.39 3.48
N PRO A 105 8.74 8.14 3.49
CA PRO A 105 9.08 7.17 2.45
C PRO A 105 8.42 7.54 1.13
N ARG A 106 9.05 7.16 0.01
CA ARG A 106 8.37 7.12 -1.30
C ARG A 106 7.24 6.08 -1.25
N ILE A 107 6.24 6.19 -2.12
CA ILE A 107 5.17 5.21 -2.20
C ILE A 107 5.20 4.56 -3.58
N PHE A 108 5.19 3.23 -3.63
CA PHE A 108 5.10 2.44 -4.84
C PHE A 108 3.77 1.70 -4.86
N ILE A 109 2.92 1.93 -5.86
CA ILE A 109 1.60 1.29 -5.95
C ILE A 109 1.53 0.56 -7.27
N SER A 110 1.22 -0.73 -7.21
CA SER A 110 1.02 -1.57 -8.39
C SER A 110 -0.42 -2.07 -8.46
N GLU A 111 -0.92 -2.24 -9.69
CA GLU A 111 -2.18 -2.89 -9.98
C GLU A 111 -1.99 -4.06 -10.94
N LEU A 112 -2.73 -5.14 -10.67
CA LEU A 112 -2.89 -6.25 -11.61
C LEU A 112 -3.84 -5.84 -12.72
N LEU A 113 -3.43 -6.00 -13.97
CA LEU A 113 -4.25 -5.77 -15.16
C LEU A 113 -5.23 -6.94 -15.30
N VAL A 114 -6.36 -6.86 -14.58
CA VAL A 114 -7.32 -7.97 -14.42
C VAL A 114 -7.85 -8.41 -15.78
N ASP A 115 -8.12 -7.47 -16.68
CA ASP A 115 -8.67 -7.78 -18.01
C ASP A 115 -7.70 -8.56 -18.92
N GLU A 116 -6.41 -8.63 -18.57
CA GLU A 116 -5.41 -9.46 -19.29
C GLU A 116 -5.35 -10.90 -18.75
N LEU A 117 -6.08 -11.24 -17.69
CA LEU A 117 -6.13 -12.60 -17.13
C LEU A 117 -7.06 -13.52 -17.94
N ASN A 118 -7.03 -14.82 -17.65
CA ASN A 118 -8.04 -15.74 -18.19
C ASN A 118 -9.43 -15.43 -17.57
N SER A 119 -10.51 -15.78 -18.27
CA SER A 119 -11.89 -15.47 -17.87
C SER A 119 -12.23 -15.96 -16.46
N GLN A 120 -11.76 -17.16 -16.07
CA GLN A 120 -12.03 -17.72 -14.75
C GLN A 120 -11.41 -16.87 -13.64
N SER A 121 -10.16 -16.42 -13.79
CA SER A 121 -9.51 -15.53 -12.83
C SER A 121 -10.18 -14.17 -12.77
N GLN A 122 -10.63 -13.63 -13.92
CA GLN A 122 -11.38 -12.37 -13.97
C GLN A 122 -12.68 -12.46 -13.18
N GLU A 123 -13.46 -13.53 -13.38
CA GLU A 123 -14.72 -13.76 -12.67
C GLU A 123 -14.53 -13.83 -11.16
N ILE A 124 -13.51 -14.56 -10.70
CA ILE A 124 -13.19 -14.69 -9.26
C ILE A 124 -12.84 -13.31 -8.67
N ILE A 125 -11.96 -12.55 -9.32
CA ILE A 125 -11.56 -11.22 -8.81
C ILE A 125 -12.76 -10.28 -8.78
N ARG A 126 -13.56 -10.24 -9.85
CA ARG A 126 -14.76 -9.39 -9.96
C ARG A 126 -15.82 -9.76 -8.93
N LYS A 127 -15.97 -11.05 -8.58
CA LYS A 127 -16.85 -11.50 -7.47
C LYS A 127 -16.48 -10.80 -6.16
N TYR A 128 -15.20 -10.83 -5.75
CA TYR A 128 -14.75 -10.22 -4.49
C TYR A 128 -14.79 -8.69 -4.52
N VAL A 129 -14.37 -8.09 -5.64
CA VAL A 129 -14.44 -6.64 -5.84
C VAL A 129 -15.88 -6.13 -5.76
N LYS A 130 -16.85 -6.87 -6.31
CA LYS A 130 -18.27 -6.53 -6.19
C LYS A 130 -18.76 -6.58 -4.75
N ILE A 131 -18.34 -7.57 -3.96
CA ILE A 131 -18.69 -7.70 -2.53
C ILE A 131 -18.13 -6.53 -1.71
N SER A 132 -16.94 -6.04 -2.07
CA SER A 132 -16.32 -4.87 -1.43
C SER A 132 -17.16 -3.59 -1.57
N GLY A 133 -18.05 -3.50 -2.56
CA GLY A 133 -18.91 -2.34 -2.77
C GLY A 133 -18.06 -1.07 -2.93
N ASN A 134 -18.30 -0.06 -2.08
CA ASN A 134 -17.53 1.18 -2.04
C ASN A 134 -16.21 1.08 -1.22
N GLY A 135 -15.78 -0.13 -0.86
CA GLY A 135 -14.58 -0.34 -0.05
C GLY A 135 -13.30 0.24 -0.66
N ASN A 136 -13.22 0.34 -1.98
CA ASN A 136 -12.12 1.02 -2.69
C ASN A 136 -11.95 2.49 -2.31
N LYS A 137 -13.03 3.20 -1.94
CA LYS A 137 -12.94 4.60 -1.50
C LYS A 137 -12.25 4.75 -0.14
N TYR A 138 -12.05 3.66 0.58
CA TYR A 138 -11.49 3.61 1.92
C TYR A 138 -10.28 2.67 2.01
N ALA A 139 -9.54 2.47 0.90
CA ALA A 139 -8.41 1.56 0.85
C ALA A 139 -7.31 1.89 1.88
N ALA A 140 -7.04 3.18 2.11
CA ALA A 140 -6.11 3.61 3.15
C ALA A 140 -6.58 3.20 4.56
N LEU A 141 -7.88 3.36 4.86
CA LEU A 141 -8.46 2.92 6.13
C LEU A 141 -8.33 1.40 6.29
N ALA A 142 -8.66 0.64 5.24
CA ALA A 142 -8.48 -0.82 5.24
C ALA A 142 -7.02 -1.22 5.53
N SER A 143 -6.05 -0.50 4.97
CA SER A 143 -4.62 -0.71 5.23
C SER A 143 -4.24 -0.42 6.69
N THR A 144 -4.69 0.71 7.25
CA THR A 144 -4.41 1.08 8.65
C THR A 144 -4.99 0.11 9.67
N LEU A 145 -6.15 -0.49 9.37
CA LEU A 145 -6.82 -1.46 10.24
C LEU A 145 -6.40 -2.91 9.95
N GLY A 146 -5.73 -3.16 8.83
CA GLY A 146 -5.36 -4.49 8.38
C GLY A 146 -6.53 -5.36 7.94
N HIS A 147 -7.61 -4.76 7.41
CA HIS A 147 -8.78 -5.50 6.94
C HIS A 147 -8.78 -5.70 5.43
N LEU A 148 -9.41 -6.79 4.99
CA LEU A 148 -9.89 -6.90 3.62
C LEU A 148 -11.21 -6.14 3.53
N THR A 149 -11.45 -5.47 2.40
CA THR A 149 -12.73 -4.80 2.14
C THR A 149 -13.80 -5.75 1.61
N TRP A 150 -13.39 -6.94 1.19
CA TRP A 150 -14.26 -8.07 0.83
C TRP A 150 -14.19 -9.19 1.86
N GLU A 151 -15.11 -10.15 1.75
CA GLU A 151 -15.13 -11.33 2.60
C GLU A 151 -13.88 -12.20 2.45
N LYS A 152 -13.60 -13.02 3.47
CA LYS A 152 -12.48 -13.97 3.42
C LYS A 152 -12.66 -14.91 2.20
N PRO A 153 -11.68 -14.98 1.28
CA PRO A 153 -11.81 -15.85 0.13
C PRO A 153 -11.94 -17.33 0.52
N ILE A 154 -12.72 -18.08 -0.27
CA ILE A 154 -12.76 -19.54 -0.13
C ILE A 154 -11.47 -20.13 -0.70
N PHE A 155 -11.06 -21.29 -0.18
CA PHE A 155 -9.77 -21.88 -0.51
C PHE A 155 -9.64 -22.23 -2.00
N SER A 156 -10.71 -22.70 -2.64
CA SER A 156 -10.72 -23.03 -4.07
C SER A 156 -10.46 -21.82 -4.96
N ASP A 157 -11.07 -20.68 -4.65
CA ASP A 157 -10.89 -19.43 -5.39
C ASP A 157 -9.44 -18.95 -5.26
N TYR A 158 -8.88 -19.02 -4.04
CA TYR A 158 -7.47 -18.72 -3.79
C TYR A 158 -6.54 -19.63 -4.60
N GLN A 159 -6.77 -20.95 -4.59
CA GLN A 159 -5.96 -21.90 -5.34
C GLN A 159 -6.02 -21.67 -6.85
N GLN A 160 -7.19 -21.29 -7.37
CA GLN A 160 -7.34 -20.99 -8.80
C GLN A 160 -6.55 -19.75 -9.22
N LEU A 161 -6.46 -18.74 -8.35
CA LEU A 161 -5.66 -17.53 -8.61
C LEU A 161 -4.15 -17.75 -8.40
N ALA A 162 -3.75 -18.77 -7.65
CA ALA A 162 -2.34 -19.06 -7.34
C ALA A 162 -1.63 -19.94 -8.37
N ARG A 163 -2.36 -20.47 -9.36
CA ARG A 163 -1.84 -21.28 -10.47
C ARG A 163 -1.24 -20.38 -11.56
#